data_AF-A0A662XVK7-F1
#
_entry.id   AF-A0A662XVK7-F1
#
_cell.length_a   1.000
_cell.length_b   1.000
_cell.length_c   1.000
_cell.angle_alpha   90.00
_cell.angle_beta   90.00
_cell.angle_gamma   90.00
#
_symmetry.space_group_name_H-M   'P 1'
#
loop_
_entity.id
_entity.type
_entity.pdbx_description
1 polymer ?
#
loop_
_entity_poly.entity_id
_entity_poly.type
_entity_poly.pdbx_seq_one_letter_code
_entity_poly.pdbx_strand_id
1 'polypeptide(L)'
;MTKLRDLLGAAPEALYECMYTKHKTQKRKTWNDGFVTLYASRKLVLYDDAPPAGKVIDDAKMNAFDWERKDEEYISVAKCVLARAH
;
A
#
# COMPACT_ATOMS: atom_id res chain seq x y z
N MET A 1 13.42 2.41 9.26
CA MET A 1 12.05 2.39 8.71
C MET A 1 11.80 3.67 7.95
N THR A 2 11.18 3.60 6.76
CA THR A 2 10.78 4.77 5.94
C THR A 2 9.29 5.01 6.10
N LYS A 3 8.87 6.24 6.40
CA LYS A 3 7.45 6.59 6.52
C LYS A 3 6.81 6.62 5.13
N LEU A 4 5.49 6.40 5.05
CA LEU A 4 4.74 6.52 3.79
C LEU A 4 4.90 7.92 3.16
N ARG A 5 4.95 8.96 4.00
CA ARG A 5 5.27 10.32 3.57
C ARG A 5 6.66 10.44 2.94
N ASP A 6 7.66 9.74 3.49
CA ASP A 6 9.03 9.82 3.00
C ASP A 6 9.18 9.13 1.64
N LEU A 7 8.38 8.08 1.40
CA LEU A 7 8.28 7.46 0.08
C LEU A 7 7.78 8.50 -0.94
N LEU A 8 6.63 9.13 -0.66
CA LEU A 8 6.03 10.12 -1.56
C LEU A 8 6.92 11.36 -1.79
N GLY A 9 7.68 11.79 -0.78
CA GLY A 9 8.50 12.99 -0.86
C GLY A 9 7.66 14.25 -1.09
N ALA A 10 8.03 15.05 -2.10
CA ALA A 10 7.29 16.25 -2.53
C ALA A 10 6.36 16.00 -3.73
N ALA A 11 6.27 14.76 -4.22
CA ALA A 11 5.45 14.43 -5.37
C ALA A 11 3.96 14.44 -5.02
N PRO A 12 3.06 14.76 -5.97
CA PRO A 12 1.62 14.66 -5.76
C PRO A 12 1.16 13.21 -5.62
N GLU A 13 1.86 12.29 -6.28
CA GLU A 13 1.66 10.85 -6.21
C GLU A 13 2.97 10.10 -6.46
N ALA A 14 3.04 8.85 -6.00
CA ALA A 14 4.16 7.95 -6.30
C ALA A 14 3.70 6.49 -6.33
N LEU A 15 4.28 5.71 -7.25
CA LEU A 15 3.98 4.30 -7.47
C LEU A 15 5.10 3.42 -6.93
N TYR A 16 4.74 2.34 -6.24
CA TYR A 16 5.69 1.36 -5.71
C TYR A 16 5.22 -0.06 -5.94
N GLU A 17 6.18 -0.96 -6.16
CA GLU A 17 5.94 -2.40 -6.08
C GLU A 17 5.67 -2.80 -4.64
N CYS A 18 4.73 -3.72 -4.46
CA CYS A 18 4.36 -4.25 -3.15
C CYS A 18 3.89 -5.70 -3.28
N MET A 19 3.88 -6.40 -2.15
CA MET A 19 3.16 -7.66 -2.05
C MET A 19 1.87 -7.41 -1.27
N TYR A 20 0.78 -8.07 -1.65
CA TYR A 20 -0.47 -7.99 -0.90
C TYR A 20 -1.08 -9.37 -0.63
N THR A 21 -1.82 -9.45 0.46
CA THR A 21 -2.64 -10.61 0.76
C THR A 21 -4.06 -10.21 1.16
N LYS A 22 -5.04 -10.93 0.63
CA LYS A 22 -6.44 -10.84 1.07
C LYS A 22 -6.68 -11.62 2.37
N HIS A 23 -5.75 -12.48 2.76
CA HIS A 23 -5.87 -13.35 3.93
C HIS A 23 -5.32 -12.65 5.18
N LYS A 24 -6.14 -11.79 5.79
CA LYS A 24 -5.73 -11.00 6.97
C LYS A 24 -5.48 -11.84 8.22
N THR A 25 -6.40 -12.76 8.52
CA THR A 25 -6.46 -13.52 9.78
C THR A 25 -5.97 -14.96 9.66
N GLN A 26 -5.68 -15.44 8.44
CA GLN A 26 -5.22 -16.83 8.24
C GLN A 26 -3.74 -16.99 8.61
N LYS A 27 -3.42 -18.13 9.23
CA LYS A 27 -2.04 -18.49 9.64
C LYS A 27 -1.10 -18.68 8.45
N ARG A 28 -1.60 -19.12 7.29
CA ARG A 28 -0.88 -19.18 6.03
C ARG A 28 -1.38 -18.07 5.12
N LYS A 29 -0.49 -17.17 4.71
CA LYS A 29 -0.79 -16.04 3.82
C LYS A 29 -0.27 -16.35 2.42
N THR A 30 -1.15 -16.29 1.43
CA THR A 30 -0.75 -16.22 0.03
C THR A 30 -0.50 -14.76 -0.29
N TRP A 31 0.75 -14.43 -0.61
CA TRP A 31 1.15 -13.12 -1.07
C TRP A 31 1.10 -13.09 -2.59
N ASN A 32 0.66 -11.97 -3.14
CA ASN A 32 0.61 -11.72 -4.57
C ASN A 32 1.38 -10.43 -4.83
N ASP A 33 2.09 -10.37 -5.94
CA ASP A 33 2.71 -9.14 -6.41
C ASP A 33 1.64 -8.14 -6.85
N GLY A 34 1.94 -6.86 -6.70
CA GLY A 34 1.07 -5.78 -7.12
C GLY A 34 1.75 -4.43 -6.97
N PHE A 35 0.98 -3.38 -7.24
CA PHE A 35 1.48 -2.02 -7.21
C PHE A 35 0.61 -1.15 -6.31
N VAL A 36 1.23 -0.21 -5.61
CA VAL A 36 0.53 0.75 -4.76
C VAL A 36 0.85 2.16 -5.19
N THR A 37 -0.19 2.95 -5.44
CA THR A 37 -0.06 4.40 -5.63
C THR A 37 -0.39 5.11 -4.33
N LEU A 38 0.55 5.92 -3.85
CA LEU A 38 0.39 6.83 -2.73
C LEU A 38 0.10 8.23 -3.26
N TYR A 39 -0.88 8.92 -2.70
CA TYR A 39 -1.23 10.30 -3.05
C TYR A 39 -0.98 11.24 -1.87
N ALA A 40 -0.60 12.48 -2.14
CA ALA A 40 -0.42 13.53 -1.12
C ALA A 40 -1.70 13.79 -0.30
N SER A 41 -2.87 13.46 -0.85
CA SER A 41 -4.17 13.50 -0.15
C SER A 41 -4.32 12.45 0.97
N ARG A 42 -3.29 11.62 1.20
CA ARG A 42 -3.28 10.43 2.06
C ARG A 42 -4.16 9.31 1.53
N LYS A 43 -4.47 9.34 0.23
CA LYS A 43 -5.11 8.22 -0.46
C LYS A 43 -4.04 7.21 -0.85
N LEU A 44 -4.40 5.94 -0.75
CA LEU A 44 -3.63 4.79 -1.20
C LEU A 44 -4.53 3.98 -2.13
N VAL A 45 -4.02 3.55 -3.28
CA VAL A 45 -4.72 2.67 -4.21
C VAL A 45 -3.83 1.48 -4.55
N LEU A 46 -4.33 0.27 -4.35
CA LEU A 46 -3.66 -0.99 -4.65
C LEU A 46 -4.17 -1.55 -5.98
N TYR A 47 -3.24 -1.99 -6.80
CA TYR A 47 -3.45 -2.63 -8.09
C TYR A 47 -2.83 -4.02 -8.12
N ASP A 48 -3.41 -4.92 -8.93
CA ASP A 48 -2.80 -6.23 -9.21
C ASP A 48 -1.61 -6.16 -10.17
N ASP A 49 -1.50 -5.10 -10.96
CA ASP A 49 -0.41 -4.85 -11.90
C ASP A 49 -0.15 -3.33 -12.02
N ALA A 50 0.91 -2.94 -12.73
CA ALA A 50 1.27 -1.55 -12.91
C ALA A 50 0.16 -0.77 -13.65
N PRO A 51 -0.30 0.38 -13.14
CA PRO A 51 -1.20 1.26 -13.87
C PRO A 51 -0.56 1.73 -15.20
N PRO A 52 -1.37 1.93 -16.27
CA PRO A 52 -2.83 1.85 -16.31
C PRO A 52 -3.39 0.44 -16.60
N ALA A 53 -2.55 -0.58 -16.77
CA ALA A 53 -2.99 -1.94 -17.11
C ALA A 53 -3.60 -2.69 -15.93
N GLY A 54 -3.14 -2.40 -14.71
CA GLY A 54 -3.62 -3.02 -13.47
C GLY A 54 -5.03 -2.59 -13.05
N LYS A 55 -5.78 -3.53 -12.47
CA LYS A 55 -7.10 -3.31 -11.87
C LYS A 55 -6.96 -2.91 -10.41
N VAL A 56 -7.82 -2.00 -9.97
CA VAL A 56 -7.90 -1.61 -8.56
C VAL A 56 -8.42 -2.78 -7.72
N ILE A 57 -7.61 -3.25 -6.78
CA ILE A 57 -7.94 -4.31 -5.83
C ILE A 57 -8.55 -3.72 -4.55
N ASP A 58 -7.95 -2.64 -4.06
CA ASP A 58 -8.39 -1.95 -2.85
C ASP A 58 -7.97 -0.48 -2.87
N ASP A 59 -8.68 0.35 -2.13
CA ASP A 59 -8.29 1.73 -1.88
C ASP A 59 -8.58 2.13 -0.44
N ALA A 60 -7.77 3.05 0.09
CA ALA A 60 -7.90 3.50 1.45
C ALA A 60 -7.50 4.96 1.58
N LYS A 61 -8.21 5.68 2.45
CA LYS A 61 -7.80 7.02 2.90
C LYS A 61 -7.21 6.89 4.30
N MET A 62 -5.90 7.08 4.40
CA MET A 62 -5.16 7.01 5.65
C MET A 62 -5.43 8.27 6.48
N ASN A 63 -5.55 8.10 7.79
CA ASN A 63 -5.56 9.25 8.70
C ASN A 63 -4.13 9.84 8.82
N ALA A 64 -4.01 11.04 9.40
CA ALA A 64 -2.70 11.69 9.53
C ALA A 64 -1.71 10.89 10.39
N PHE A 65 -2.21 10.24 11.45
CA PHE A 65 -1.37 9.49 12.38
C PHE A 65 -0.69 8.29 11.68
N ASP A 66 -1.48 7.46 10.99
CA ASP A 66 -0.99 6.29 10.25
C ASP A 66 -0.05 6.69 9.10
N TRP A 67 -0.29 7.86 8.49
CA TRP A 67 0.52 8.37 7.40
C TRP A 67 1.93 8.81 7.84
N GLU A 68 2.05 9.36 9.06
CA GLU A 68 3.30 9.91 9.58
C GLU A 68 4.11 8.94 10.46
N ARG A 69 3.47 7.92 11.05
CA ARG A 69 4.08 7.07 12.08
C ARG A 69 4.24 5.60 11.71
N LYS A 70 3.88 5.16 10.50
CA LYS A 70 3.94 3.72 10.19
C LYS A 70 5.38 3.18 10.16
N ASP A 71 5.83 2.74 11.33
CA ASP A 71 6.99 1.86 11.57
C ASP A 71 6.58 0.38 11.45
N GLU A 72 5.45 0.09 10.79
CA GLU A 72 5.01 -1.27 10.53
C GLU A 72 5.54 -1.76 9.19
N GLU A 73 6.06 -2.98 9.17
CA GLU A 73 6.46 -3.71 7.95
C GLU A 73 5.27 -3.95 7.01
N TYR A 74 4.04 -3.80 7.52
CA TYR A 74 2.79 -4.07 6.83
C TYR A 74 1.82 -2.88 6.87
N ILE A 75 1.07 -2.68 5.80
CA ILE A 75 -0.03 -1.71 5.74
C ILE A 75 -1.35 -2.47 5.63
N SER A 76 -2.12 -2.47 6.71
CA SER A 76 -3.50 -2.97 6.67
C SER A 76 -4.42 -1.94 5.97
N VAL A 77 -5.13 -2.39 4.94
CA VAL A 77 -6.21 -1.66 4.24
C VAL A 77 -7.52 -2.44 4.39
N ALA A 78 -8.63 -2.00 3.79
CA ALA A 78 -9.97 -2.55 4.07
C ALA A 78 -10.10 -4.05 3.72
N LYS A 79 -9.56 -4.48 2.58
CA LYS A 79 -9.65 -5.85 2.06
C LYS A 79 -8.34 -6.60 2.18
N CYS A 80 -7.21 -5.90 2.16
CA CYS A 80 -5.89 -6.51 2.07
C CYS A 80 -4.93 -6.08 3.20
N VAL A 81 -3.82 -6.80 3.31
CA VAL A 81 -2.58 -6.33 3.97
C VAL A 81 -1.53 -6.20 2.89
N LEU A 82 -0.86 -5.05 2.83
CA LEU A 82 0.27 -4.80 1.95
C LEU A 82 1.57 -4.99 2.73
N ALA A 83 2.60 -5.48 2.05
CA ALA A 83 3.98 -5.56 2.52
C ALA A 83 4.89 -4.92 1.48
N ARG A 84 6.06 -4.46 1.90
CA ARG A 84 7.07 -3.95 0.97
C ARG A 84 7.61 -5.10 0.11
N ALA A 85 7.79 -4.87 -1.19
CA ALA A 85 8.57 -5.78 -2.02
C ALA A 85 10.05 -5.71 -1.59
N HIS A 86 10.73 -6.86 -1.51
CA HIS A 86 12.12 -6.96 -1.07
C HIS A 86 13.11 -6.37 -2.07
#